data_AF-A0A7S1BBS0-F1
#
_entry.id   AF-A0A7S1BBS0-F1
#
_cell.length_a   1.000
_cell.length_b   1.000
_cell.length_c   1.000
_cell.angle_alpha   90.00
_cell.angle_beta   90.00
_cell.angle_gamma   90.00
#
_symmetry.space_group_name_H-M   'P 1'
#
loop_
_entity.id
_entity.type
_entity.pdbx_description
1 polymer ?
#
loop_
_entity_poly.entity_id
_entity_poly.type
_entity_poly.pdbx_seq_one_letter_code
_entity_poly.pdbx_strand_id
1 'polypeptide(L)'
;MIENLISVELLFWLPTLLDIVLLIFTYGYCSNHGVVWFLKMQAEVIAKQKKDVAGRKKKDDDDAAEEKIAKTAESCDPDVTPELQEVWEMTMAAYSAYACLLPLAVYWCTYQPELRPSFCWTMTILMVKKTHMLFHSTDGNKRRGGLLSLIFFYFPTYGGYAVLKTFFASS
;
A
#
# COMPACT_ATOMS: atom_id res chain seq x y z
N MET A 1 -8.03 -31.78 -13.53
CA MET A 1 -7.61 -30.68 -14.43
C MET A 1 -8.32 -29.36 -14.10
N ILE A 2 -9.63 -29.38 -13.81
CA ILE A 2 -10.41 -28.18 -13.40
C ILE A 2 -9.95 -27.59 -12.05
N GLU A 3 -9.59 -28.42 -11.08
CA GLU A 3 -9.07 -27.96 -9.77
C GLU A 3 -7.75 -27.19 -9.87
N ASN A 4 -6.92 -27.50 -10.87
CA ASN A 4 -5.66 -26.78 -11.11
C ASN A 4 -5.92 -25.37 -11.67
N LEU A 5 -6.97 -25.20 -12.48
CA LEU A 5 -7.35 -23.89 -13.04
C LEU A 5 -7.93 -22.96 -11.97
N ILE A 6 -8.76 -23.50 -11.06
CA ILE A 6 -9.34 -22.72 -9.94
C ILE A 6 -8.25 -22.27 -8.98
N SER A 7 -7.26 -23.13 -8.71
CA SER A 7 -6.13 -22.80 -7.82
C SER A 7 -5.24 -21.71 -8.40
N VAL A 8 -5.01 -21.73 -9.72
CA VAL A 8 -4.22 -20.72 -10.41
C VAL A 8 -4.95 -19.38 -10.48
N GLU A 9 -6.27 -19.38 -10.75
CA GLU A 9 -7.06 -18.15 -10.68
C GLU A 9 -7.02 -17.55 -9.26
N LEU A 10 -7.21 -18.35 -8.22
CA LEU A 10 -7.16 -17.85 -6.83
C LEU A 10 -5.82 -17.17 -6.50
N LEU A 11 -4.71 -17.71 -7.01
CA LEU A 11 -3.37 -17.13 -6.83
C LEU A 11 -3.28 -15.71 -7.43
N PHE A 12 -3.94 -15.47 -8.55
CA PHE A 12 -3.99 -14.15 -9.21
C PHE A 12 -4.90 -13.15 -8.49
N TRP A 13 -5.89 -13.63 -7.75
CA TRP A 13 -6.78 -12.80 -6.93
C TRP A 13 -6.19 -12.46 -5.56
N LEU A 14 -5.15 -13.17 -5.13
CA LEU A 14 -4.54 -13.02 -3.81
C LEU A 14 -4.07 -11.59 -3.49
N PRO A 15 -3.45 -10.83 -4.40
CA PRO A 15 -3.12 -9.41 -4.15
C PRO A 15 -4.37 -8.56 -3.92
N THR A 16 -5.42 -8.77 -4.71
CA THR A 16 -6.69 -8.04 -4.57
C THR A 16 -7.38 -8.35 -3.24
N LEU A 17 -7.35 -9.61 -2.81
CA LEU A 17 -7.88 -10.02 -1.50
C LEU A 17 -7.07 -9.40 -0.35
N LEU A 18 -5.75 -9.38 -0.48
CA LEU A 18 -4.87 -8.74 0.50
C LEU A 18 -5.13 -7.22 0.56
N ASP A 19 -5.36 -6.58 -0.59
CA ASP A 19 -5.74 -5.16 -0.66
C ASP A 19 -7.10 -4.90 0.01
N ILE A 20 -8.09 -5.79 -0.14
CA ILE A 20 -9.39 -5.69 0.55
C ILE A 20 -9.19 -5.79 2.07
N VAL A 21 -8.43 -6.79 2.52
CA VAL A 21 -8.14 -6.99 3.95
C VAL A 21 -7.43 -5.76 4.52
N LEU A 22 -6.38 -5.32 3.84
CA LEU A 22 -5.62 -4.13 4.22
C LEU A 22 -6.54 -2.90 4.26
N LEU A 23 -7.42 -2.74 3.28
CA LEU A 23 -8.38 -1.64 3.23
C LEU A 23 -9.34 -1.65 4.40
N ILE A 24 -9.98 -2.79 4.71
CA ILE A 24 -10.92 -2.90 5.83
C ILE A 24 -10.23 -2.55 7.15
N PHE A 25 -9.06 -3.13 7.41
CA PHE A 25 -8.34 -2.87 8.65
C PHE A 25 -7.83 -1.43 8.70
N THR A 26 -7.10 -0.97 7.67
CA THR A 26 -6.49 0.36 7.69
C THR A 26 -7.54 1.45 7.72
N TYR A 27 -8.60 1.35 6.90
CA TYR A 27 -9.70 2.31 6.91
C TYR A 27 -10.47 2.27 8.22
N GLY A 28 -10.78 1.08 8.76
CA GLY A 28 -11.48 0.95 10.04
C GLY A 28 -10.69 1.57 11.19
N TYR A 29 -9.38 1.32 11.27
CA TYR A 29 -8.50 1.93 12.26
C TYR A 29 -8.39 3.45 12.07
N CYS A 30 -8.17 3.93 10.84
CA CYS A 30 -8.10 5.36 10.54
C CYS A 30 -9.41 6.09 10.86
N SER A 31 -10.56 5.51 10.52
CA SER A 31 -11.87 6.09 10.78
C SER A 31 -12.22 6.12 12.27
N ASN A 32 -11.82 5.11 13.04
CA ASN A 32 -12.14 5.03 14.47
C ASN A 32 -11.22 5.89 15.34
N HIS A 33 -9.94 6.00 14.99
CA HIS A 33 -8.96 6.74 15.79
C HIS A 33 -8.73 8.19 15.31
N GLY A 34 -9.14 8.51 14.09
CA GLY A 34 -9.13 9.86 13.55
C GLY A 34 -7.74 10.43 13.24
N VAL A 35 -7.72 11.73 12.91
CA VAL A 35 -6.52 12.43 12.44
C VAL A 35 -5.38 12.41 13.47
N VAL A 36 -5.68 12.55 14.76
CA VAL A 36 -4.66 12.61 15.83
C VAL A 36 -3.83 11.33 15.89
N TRP A 37 -4.47 10.16 15.74
CA TRP A 37 -3.76 8.88 15.69
C TRP A 37 -2.92 8.74 14.43
N PHE A 38 -3.46 9.13 13.28
CA PHE A 38 -2.72 9.10 12.02
C PHE A 38 -1.45 9.96 12.10
N LEU A 39 -1.54 11.13 12.73
CA LEU A 39 -0.41 12.02 12.94
C LEU A 39 0.62 11.46 13.91
N LYS A 40 0.18 10.89 15.04
CA LYS A 40 1.08 10.20 15.98
C LYS A 40 1.79 9.04 15.30
N MET A 41 1.07 8.23 14.53
CA MET A 41 1.63 7.11 13.78
C MET A 41 2.63 7.56 12.70
N GLN A 42 2.31 8.61 11.93
CA GLN A 42 3.25 9.19 10.97
C GLN A 42 4.48 9.77 11.66
N ALA A 43 4.30 10.50 12.76
CA ALA A 43 5.38 11.09 13.53
C ALA A 43 6.32 10.02 14.10
N GLU A 44 5.77 8.92 14.64
CA GLU A 44 6.53 7.77 15.11
C GLU A 44 7.30 7.09 13.98
N VAL A 45 6.68 6.90 12.81
CA VAL A 45 7.34 6.31 11.64
C VAL A 45 8.46 7.21 11.13
N ILE A 46 8.25 8.53 11.04
CA ILE A 46 9.27 9.51 10.65
C ILE A 46 10.40 9.53 11.69
N ALA A 47 10.10 9.47 12.98
CA ALA A 47 11.08 9.45 14.06
C ALA A 47 11.94 8.18 14.02
N LYS A 48 11.31 7.00 13.88
CA LYS A 48 12.02 5.72 13.67
C LYS A 48 12.88 5.76 12.41
N GLN A 49 12.35 6.29 11.31
CA GLN A 49 13.08 6.42 10.06
C GLN A 49 14.30 7.36 10.17
N LYS A 50 14.21 8.44 10.93
CA LYS A 50 15.34 9.35 11.21
C LYS A 50 16.38 8.66 12.09
N LYS A 51 15.95 7.87 13.09
CA LYS A 51 16.83 7.06 13.94
C LYS A 51 17.63 6.04 13.14
N ASP A 52 17.01 5.29 12.22
CA ASP A 52 17.72 4.30 11.40
C ASP A 52 18.78 4.94 10.47
N VAL A 53 18.55 6.18 10.03
CA VAL A 53 19.49 6.95 9.21
C VAL A 53 20.65 7.50 10.07
N ALA A 54 20.35 7.92 11.30
CA ALA A 54 21.36 8.40 12.26
C ALA A 54 22.18 7.26 12.88
N GLY A 55 21.57 6.11 13.18
CA GLY A 55 22.20 4.92 13.73
C GLY A 55 23.14 4.21 12.76
N ARG A 56 22.94 4.37 11.44
CA ARG A 56 23.96 3.98 10.45
C ARG A 56 25.24 4.84 10.51
N LYS A 57 25.23 5.97 11.25
CA LYS A 57 26.39 6.88 11.42
C LYS A 57 27.02 6.85 12.82
N LYS A 58 26.39 6.22 13.82
CA LYS A 58 26.96 6.06 15.16
C LYS A 58 26.62 4.67 15.69
N LYS A 59 27.63 3.79 15.67
CA LYS A 59 27.77 2.74 16.69
C LYS A 59 28.25 3.43 17.96
N ASP A 60 27.70 3.02 19.09
CA ASP A 60 27.94 3.45 20.48
C ASP A 60 26.87 4.39 21.04
N ASP A 61 26.21 3.88 22.09
CA ASP A 61 25.16 4.45 22.96
C ASP A 61 23.68 4.30 22.53
N ASP A 62 23.16 3.08 22.60
CA ASP A 62 21.75 2.73 22.29
C ASP A 62 20.75 2.97 23.45
N ASP A 63 21.18 3.07 24.71
CA ASP A 63 20.22 3.04 25.83
C ASP A 63 19.60 4.42 26.20
N ALA A 64 20.29 5.53 25.92
CA ALA A 64 19.80 6.88 26.27
C ALA A 64 18.82 7.47 25.22
N ALA A 65 18.75 6.86 24.04
CA ALA A 65 17.96 7.38 22.92
C ALA A 65 16.51 6.85 22.91
N GLU A 66 16.20 5.73 23.57
CA GLU A 66 14.83 5.22 23.68
C GLU A 66 13.97 6.06 24.63
N GLU A 67 14.52 6.46 25.78
CA GLU A 67 13.78 7.22 26.80
C GLU A 67 13.37 8.63 26.32
N LYS A 68 14.20 9.27 25.47
CA LYS A 68 13.86 10.58 24.87
C LYS A 68 12.77 10.48 23.79
N ILE A 69 12.62 9.35 23.11
CA ILE A 69 11.60 9.18 22.07
C ILE A 69 10.22 8.93 22.66
N ALA A 70 10.13 8.14 23.73
CA ALA A 70 8.89 7.98 24.48
C ALA A 70 8.39 9.35 24.98
N LYS A 71 9.28 10.16 25.56
CA LYS A 71 8.96 11.53 26.02
C LYS A 71 8.62 12.52 24.89
N THR A 72 9.16 12.34 23.68
CA THR A 72 8.84 13.23 22.53
C THR A 72 7.51 12.84 21.86
N ALA A 73 7.16 11.55 21.82
CA ALA A 73 5.87 11.07 21.33
C ALA A 73 4.71 11.38 22.31
N GLU A 74 5.01 11.44 23.61
CA GLU A 74 4.04 11.72 24.68
C GLU A 74 3.76 13.22 24.87
N SER A 75 4.65 14.11 24.40
CA SER A 75 4.52 15.58 24.55
C SER A 75 4.05 16.33 23.30
N CYS A 76 3.90 15.65 22.16
CA CYS A 76 3.28 16.24 20.98
C CYS A 76 1.76 16.05 21.07
N ASP A 77 1.05 17.01 21.67
CA ASP A 77 -0.26 17.35 21.12
C ASP A 77 0.00 17.82 19.69
N PRO A 78 -0.43 17.08 18.65
CA PRO A 78 -0.23 17.53 17.29
C PRO A 78 -1.08 18.79 17.14
N ASP A 79 -0.43 19.95 17.09
CA ASP A 79 -1.06 21.18 16.67
C ASP A 79 -1.49 20.95 15.21
N VAL A 80 -2.77 20.62 15.02
CA VAL A 80 -3.30 20.19 13.73
C VAL A 80 -3.34 21.43 12.85
N THR A 81 -2.29 21.63 12.05
CA THR A 81 -2.28 22.72 11.08
C THR A 81 -3.37 22.47 10.04
N PRO A 82 -3.99 23.53 9.49
CA PRO A 82 -5.05 23.39 8.50
C PRO A 82 -4.60 22.62 7.25
N GLU A 83 -3.35 22.77 6.83
CA GLU A 83 -2.79 22.02 5.69
C GLU A 83 -2.74 20.50 5.98
N LEU A 84 -2.54 20.13 7.24
CA LEU A 84 -2.45 18.73 7.66
C LEU A 84 -3.83 18.08 7.74
N GLN A 85 -4.83 18.85 8.16
CA GLN A 85 -6.23 18.46 8.09
C GLN A 85 -6.67 18.23 6.64
N GLU A 86 -6.26 19.09 5.69
CA GLU A 86 -6.54 18.90 4.26
C GLU A 86 -5.92 17.61 3.70
N VAL A 87 -4.68 17.30 4.06
CA VAL A 87 -4.01 16.05 3.66
C VAL A 87 -4.74 14.84 4.23
N TRP A 88 -5.18 14.90 5.49
CA TRP A 88 -5.97 13.85 6.11
C TRP A 88 -7.31 13.65 5.40
N GLU A 89 -8.06 14.73 5.14
CA GLU A 89 -9.34 14.67 4.44
C GLU A 89 -9.20 14.14 3.02
N MET A 90 -8.16 14.55 2.29
CA MET A 90 -7.85 14.03 0.97
C MET A 90 -7.48 12.54 1.02
N THR A 91 -6.73 12.13 2.04
CA THR A 91 -6.38 10.72 2.27
C THR A 91 -7.62 9.90 2.55
N MET A 92 -8.48 10.36 3.46
CA MET A 92 -9.74 9.67 3.80
C MET A 92 -10.69 9.60 2.59
N ALA A 93 -10.81 10.67 1.81
CA ALA A 93 -11.60 10.67 0.57
C ALA A 93 -11.07 9.64 -0.44
N ALA A 94 -9.75 9.56 -0.62
CA ALA A 94 -9.12 8.56 -1.48
C ALA A 94 -9.36 7.13 -0.96
N TYR A 95 -9.25 6.91 0.34
CA TYR A 95 -9.55 5.60 0.96
C TYR A 95 -11.02 5.22 0.83
N SER A 96 -11.96 6.15 1.02
CA SER A 96 -13.39 5.90 0.84
C SER A 96 -13.73 5.58 -0.62
N ALA A 97 -13.17 6.32 -1.57
CA ALA A 97 -13.32 6.01 -3.00
C ALA A 97 -12.78 4.61 -3.32
N TYR A 98 -11.61 4.25 -2.78
CA TYR A 98 -11.03 2.93 -2.95
C TYR A 98 -11.89 1.83 -2.29
N ALA A 99 -12.48 2.10 -1.11
CA ALA A 99 -13.38 1.20 -0.40
C ALA A 99 -14.69 0.91 -1.14
N CYS A 100 -15.15 1.83 -2.00
CA CYS A 100 -16.29 1.59 -2.87
C CYS A 100 -15.89 0.92 -4.20
N LEU A 101 -14.81 1.40 -4.82
CA LEU A 101 -14.40 0.94 -6.14
C LEU A 101 -13.85 -0.48 -6.13
N LEU A 102 -13.09 -0.87 -5.09
CA LEU A 102 -12.46 -2.18 -5.04
C LEU A 102 -13.50 -3.33 -4.92
N PRO A 103 -14.48 -3.30 -4.00
CA PRO A 103 -15.54 -4.32 -3.96
C PRO A 103 -16.38 -4.34 -5.22
N LEU A 104 -16.67 -3.18 -5.82
CA LEU A 104 -17.42 -3.10 -7.07
C LEU A 104 -16.65 -3.75 -8.23
N ALA A 105 -15.35 -3.49 -8.33
CA ALA A 105 -14.49 -4.12 -9.33
C ALA A 105 -14.39 -5.64 -9.12
N VAL A 106 -14.29 -6.11 -7.87
CA VAL A 106 -14.34 -7.54 -7.53
C VAL A 106 -15.69 -8.16 -7.91
N TYR A 107 -16.79 -7.48 -7.60
CA TYR A 107 -18.13 -7.92 -7.95
C TYR A 107 -18.27 -8.08 -9.46
N TRP A 108 -17.91 -7.06 -10.25
CA TRP A 108 -17.95 -7.14 -11.71
C TRP A 108 -17.06 -8.25 -12.26
N CYS A 109 -15.83 -8.39 -11.76
CA CYS A 109 -14.94 -9.46 -12.18
C CYS A 109 -15.41 -10.88 -11.78
N THR A 110 -16.30 -10.99 -10.78
CA THR A 110 -16.92 -12.25 -10.37
C THR A 110 -18.09 -12.62 -11.27
N TYR A 111 -18.97 -11.65 -11.58
CA TYR A 111 -20.17 -11.88 -12.40
C TYR A 111 -19.91 -11.80 -13.91
N GLN A 112 -18.88 -11.07 -14.33
CA GLN A 112 -18.48 -10.88 -15.73
C GLN A 112 -16.98 -11.20 -15.87
N PRO A 113 -16.62 -12.47 -16.03
CA PRO A 113 -15.21 -12.89 -16.07
C PRO A 113 -14.44 -12.29 -17.26
N GLU A 114 -15.16 -11.87 -18.31
CA GLU A 114 -14.62 -11.17 -19.49
C GLU A 114 -13.96 -9.83 -19.15
N LEU A 115 -14.35 -9.20 -18.03
CA LEU A 115 -13.78 -7.92 -17.58
C LEU A 115 -12.47 -8.08 -16.79
N ARG A 116 -12.13 -9.31 -16.36
CA ARG A 116 -10.93 -9.57 -15.53
C ARG A 116 -9.63 -9.11 -16.20
N PRO A 117 -9.38 -9.37 -17.51
CA PRO A 117 -8.16 -8.90 -18.17
C PRO A 117 -8.05 -7.38 -18.17
N SER A 118 -9.15 -6.65 -18.42
CA SER A 118 -9.18 -5.18 -18.42
C SER A 118 -8.88 -4.61 -17.03
N PHE A 119 -9.44 -5.23 -15.98
CA PHE A 119 -9.12 -4.89 -14.60
C PHE A 119 -7.64 -5.11 -14.29
N CYS A 120 -7.09 -6.28 -14.65
CA CYS A 120 -5.68 -6.60 -14.43
C CYS A 120 -4.73 -5.68 -15.21
N TRP A 121 -5.06 -5.29 -16.44
CA TRP A 121 -4.32 -4.27 -17.19
C TRP A 121 -4.35 -2.91 -16.48
N THR A 122 -5.52 -2.48 -16.00
CA THR A 122 -5.67 -1.23 -15.26
C THR A 122 -4.80 -1.22 -14.00
N MET A 123 -4.85 -2.28 -13.19
CA MET A 123 -4.00 -2.43 -12.01
C MET A 123 -2.52 -2.47 -12.36
N THR A 124 -2.14 -3.13 -13.45
CA THR A 124 -0.75 -3.16 -13.94
C THR A 124 -0.25 -1.77 -14.30
N ILE A 125 -1.03 -0.97 -15.03
CA ILE A 125 -0.68 0.41 -15.39
C ILE A 125 -0.53 1.28 -14.13
N LEU A 126 -1.42 1.13 -13.16
CA LEU A 126 -1.32 1.83 -11.87
C LEU A 126 -0.02 1.47 -11.15
N MET A 127 0.36 0.19 -11.14
CA MET A 127 1.60 -0.27 -10.52
C MET A 127 2.85 0.20 -11.29
N VAL A 128 2.82 0.24 -12.63
CA VAL A 128 3.89 0.84 -13.45
C VAL A 128 4.05 2.32 -13.12
N LYS A 129 2.95 3.09 -13.07
CA LYS A 129 2.98 4.51 -12.73
C LYS A 129 3.51 4.73 -11.31
N LYS A 130 3.06 3.92 -10.35
CA LYS A 130 3.56 3.93 -8.97
C LYS A 130 5.06 3.63 -8.94
N THR A 131 5.53 2.64 -9.70
CA THR A 131 6.94 2.29 -9.84
C THR A 131 7.74 3.46 -10.42
N HIS A 132 7.26 4.10 -11.48
CA HIS A 132 7.89 5.27 -12.10
C HIS A 132 8.02 6.44 -11.12
N MET A 133 6.96 6.77 -10.38
CA MET A 133 7.01 7.79 -9.31
C MET A 133 7.97 7.38 -8.18
N LEU A 134 8.07 6.08 -7.90
CA LEU A 134 9.01 5.55 -6.92
C LEU A 134 10.47 5.65 -7.37
N PHE A 135 10.75 5.54 -8.67
CA PHE A 135 12.08 5.70 -9.25
C PHE A 135 12.54 7.17 -9.32
N HIS A 136 11.62 8.10 -9.59
CA HIS A 136 11.98 9.51 -9.82
C HIS A 136 12.19 10.32 -8.52
N SER A 137 11.87 9.78 -7.35
CA SER A 137 12.11 10.48 -6.08
C SER A 137 13.45 10.05 -5.47
N THR A 138 14.18 11.04 -4.97
CA THR A 138 15.64 11.09 -4.81
C THR A 138 16.27 10.19 -3.73
N ASP A 139 15.51 9.33 -3.04
CA ASP A 139 16.01 8.49 -1.93
C ASP A 139 16.20 7.01 -2.33
N GLY A 140 17.38 6.70 -2.86
CA GLY A 140 17.69 5.45 -3.56
C GLY A 140 17.79 4.16 -2.72
N ASN A 141 17.94 4.22 -1.39
CA ASN A 141 18.23 3.01 -0.60
C ASN A 141 17.03 2.43 0.18
N LYS A 142 16.03 3.24 0.55
CA LYS A 142 14.86 2.77 1.33
C LYS A 142 13.70 2.26 0.46
N ARG A 143 13.64 2.64 -0.82
CA ARG A 143 12.56 2.26 -1.73
C ARG A 143 12.72 0.90 -2.40
N ARG A 144 13.91 0.28 -2.30
CA ARG A 144 14.22 -0.98 -2.99
C ARG A 144 13.31 -2.13 -2.59
N GLY A 145 12.86 -2.19 -1.32
CA GLY A 145 11.95 -3.23 -0.83
C GLY A 145 10.51 -3.12 -1.37
N GLY A 146 9.94 -1.91 -1.37
CA GLY A 146 8.62 -1.67 -1.97
C GLY A 146 8.62 -1.80 -3.49
N LEU A 147 9.76 -1.50 -4.13
CA LEU A 147 9.96 -1.72 -5.55
C LEU A 147 10.06 -3.22 -5.88
N LEU A 148 10.76 -4.01 -5.03
CA LEU A 148 10.84 -5.45 -5.16
C LEU A 148 9.47 -6.11 -5.01
N SER A 149 8.67 -5.73 -4.02
CA SER A 149 7.32 -6.30 -3.88
C SER A 149 6.43 -5.96 -5.07
N LEU A 150 6.52 -4.74 -5.62
CA LEU A 150 5.80 -4.40 -6.85
C LEU A 150 6.21 -5.29 -8.02
N ILE A 151 7.51 -5.45 -8.26
CA ILE A 151 8.02 -6.19 -9.43
C ILE A 151 7.83 -7.71 -9.29
N PHE A 152 8.02 -8.28 -8.11
CA PHE A 152 7.95 -9.74 -7.92
C PHE A 152 6.56 -10.25 -7.57
N PHE A 153 5.70 -9.42 -6.99
CA PHE A 153 4.36 -9.84 -6.57
C PHE A 153 3.28 -9.27 -7.49
N TYR A 154 3.25 -7.96 -7.73
CA TYR A 154 2.15 -7.32 -8.46
C TYR A 154 2.25 -7.47 -9.98
N PHE A 155 3.44 -7.38 -10.57
CA PHE A 155 3.61 -7.54 -12.01
C PHE A 155 3.28 -8.96 -12.51
N PRO A 156 3.74 -10.04 -11.87
CA PRO A 156 3.42 -11.40 -12.32
C PRO A 156 1.95 -11.75 -12.08
N THR A 157 1.34 -11.19 -11.03
CA THR A 157 -0.07 -11.49 -10.71
C THR A 157 -1.04 -10.74 -11.60
N TYR A 158 -0.94 -9.41 -11.69
CA TYR A 158 -1.83 -8.63 -12.54
C TYR A 158 -1.39 -8.65 -14.01
N GLY A 159 -0.14 -8.29 -14.28
CA GLY A 159 0.39 -8.20 -15.64
C GLY A 159 0.53 -9.57 -16.30
N GLY A 160 1.04 -10.57 -15.55
CA GLY A 160 1.17 -11.94 -16.04
C GLY A 160 -0.17 -12.59 -16.37
N TYR A 161 -1.19 -12.43 -15.51
CA TYR A 161 -2.55 -12.92 -15.80
C TYR A 161 -3.15 -12.24 -17.04
N ALA A 162 -3.00 -10.92 -17.15
CA ALA A 162 -3.51 -10.17 -18.29
C ALA A 162 -2.86 -10.64 -19.60
N VAL A 163 -1.53 -10.79 -19.63
CA VAL A 163 -0.81 -11.29 -20.80
C VAL A 163 -1.23 -12.73 -21.15
N LEU A 164 -1.32 -13.62 -20.15
CA LEU A 164 -1.71 -15.00 -20.35
C LEU A 164 -3.12 -15.12 -20.94
N LYS A 165 -4.09 -14.38 -20.39
CA LYS A 165 -5.47 -14.42 -20.88
C LYS A 165 -5.65 -13.74 -22.23
N THR A 166 -5.02 -12.58 -22.46
CA THR A 166 -5.18 -11.82 -23.70
C THR A 166 -4.49 -12.50 -24.89
N PHE A 167 -3.29 -13.07 -24.70
CA PHE A 167 -2.48 -13.56 -25.83
C PHE A 167 -2.42 -15.08 -25.95
N PHE A 168 -2.60 -15.83 -24.86
CA PHE A 168 -2.40 -17.29 -24.86
C PHE A 168 -3.66 -18.11 -24.60
N ALA A 169 -4.69 -17.54 -23.96
CA ALA A 169 -5.93 -18.24 -23.62
C ALA A 169 -7.16 -17.75 -24.40
N SER A 170 -6.97 -16.87 -25.40
CA SER A 170 -8.02 -16.44 -26.33
C SER A 170 -8.14 -17.35 -27.56
N SER A 171 -7.67 -18.59 -27.47
CA SER A 171 -7.80 -19.66 -28.48
C SER A 171 -8.86 -20.67 -28.06
#